data_AF-A0AA51UNY8-F1
#
_entry.id   AF-A0AA51UNY8-F1
#
_cell.length_a   1.000
_cell.length_b   1.000
_cell.length_c   1.000
_cell.angle_alpha   90.00
_cell.angle_beta   90.00
_cell.angle_gamma   90.00
#
_symmetry.space_group_name_H-M   'P 1'
#
loop_
_entity.id
_entity.type
_entity.pdbx_description
1 polymer ?
#
loop_
_entity_poly.entity_id
_entity_poly.type
_entity_poly.pdbx_seq_one_letter_code
_entity_poly.pdbx_strand_id
1 'polypeptide(L)'
;MVKRYTSLAYKNADDMIFGKSVYPVKAELGLEVGAGYVTGEVNYAPRPEAGVSKEKLVSEYRRLTTDIMARAVQVGFPGISLETEHVEQMTNNPDWGGEVAHVQKTIMEEYHEEYGIKTALRHTPGDVRENRDLLALIGPKYDVLMESFEAVADAGADFLSIETMGGKEVLDYAILRNDIPGLVYAIGCLGSIDMTMIWEDIRKIADKKGRIAAGDTDCSQANTAMFIAGGLLDKNLAHTIAIIARAISAPRTLAGYEAGAQGPGKDCGYENTIVKAITGCPIAQEGKTSTCAHSDVMGNLVMQCCDLWSNESVEYHGEFGGTSVQCWSESLNYDAAMLNVATETGNAKMLRDILVLSDKYRDPQGYVLAYDNAYKVAEAIAKDGDNLYLRSKNAAIACCDLLTSADPKKLVMSKFEINALNDAKAALDAMTDEESTFMSDSMEKYKAEVAVFRPEDNYKF
;
A
#
# COMPACT_ATOMS: atom_id res chain seq x y z
N MET A 1 -17.04 -8.94 13.76
CA MET A 1 -17.58 -9.76 12.65
C MET A 1 -17.25 -9.00 11.38
N VAL A 2 -16.31 -9.56 10.63
CA VAL A 2 -15.75 -9.01 9.39
C VAL A 2 -16.83 -8.95 8.33
N LYS A 3 -16.93 -7.84 7.59
CA LYS A 3 -17.91 -7.68 6.52
C LYS A 3 -17.21 -7.79 5.17
N ARG A 4 -17.40 -8.92 4.48
CA ARG A 4 -16.80 -9.16 3.16
C ARG A 4 -17.50 -8.35 2.07
N TYR A 5 -16.74 -7.90 1.06
CA TYR A 5 -17.29 -7.15 -0.08
C TYR A 5 -17.70 -8.10 -1.21
N THR A 6 -18.99 -8.05 -1.58
CA THR A 6 -19.56 -8.84 -2.70
C THR A 6 -20.06 -7.95 -3.84
N SER A 7 -19.69 -6.67 -3.83
CA SER A 7 -20.03 -5.68 -4.85
C SER A 7 -19.02 -4.54 -4.86
N LEU A 8 -18.92 -3.81 -5.97
CA LEU A 8 -18.06 -2.64 -6.10
C LEU A 8 -18.77 -1.37 -5.60
N ALA A 9 -18.00 -0.42 -5.08
CA ALA A 9 -18.51 0.88 -4.64
C ALA A 9 -18.83 1.82 -5.82
N TYR A 10 -18.14 1.64 -6.95
CA TYR A 10 -18.35 2.41 -8.17
C TYR A 10 -19.17 1.61 -9.19
N LYS A 11 -20.08 2.29 -9.91
CA LYS A 11 -20.93 1.65 -10.94
C LYS A 11 -20.19 1.34 -12.23
N ASN A 12 -19.11 2.07 -12.50
CA ASN A 12 -18.28 1.91 -13.68
C ASN A 12 -16.87 2.44 -13.36
N ALA A 13 -15.86 1.97 -14.09
CA ALA A 13 -14.49 2.40 -13.91
C ALA A 13 -14.32 3.92 -14.17
N ASP A 14 -15.11 4.48 -15.10
CA ASP A 14 -15.02 5.89 -15.49
C ASP A 14 -15.44 6.88 -14.38
N ASP A 15 -16.17 6.41 -13.37
CA ASP A 15 -16.51 7.19 -12.17
C ASP A 15 -15.33 7.34 -11.19
N MET A 16 -14.26 6.53 -11.35
CA MET A 16 -13.06 6.61 -10.52
C MET A 16 -12.14 7.72 -11.01
N ILE A 17 -11.76 8.63 -10.11
CA ILE A 17 -10.88 9.76 -10.41
C ILE A 17 -10.03 10.10 -9.18
N PHE A 18 -8.86 10.68 -9.41
CA PHE A 18 -8.01 11.18 -8.34
C PHE A 18 -8.72 12.25 -7.48
N GLY A 19 -8.34 12.31 -6.21
CA GLY A 19 -8.83 13.24 -5.21
C GLY A 19 -10.27 13.00 -4.74
N LYS A 20 -11.01 12.08 -5.36
CA LYS A 20 -12.40 11.79 -5.02
C LYS A 20 -12.61 10.32 -4.70
N SER A 21 -13.28 10.09 -3.58
CA SER A 21 -13.68 8.78 -3.09
C SER A 21 -15.13 8.76 -2.64
N VAL A 22 -15.75 7.58 -2.57
CA VAL A 22 -17.16 7.42 -2.13
C VAL A 22 -17.28 7.71 -0.64
N TYR A 23 -16.27 7.30 0.13
CA TYR A 23 -16.23 7.44 1.59
C TYR A 23 -14.99 8.24 2.00
N PRO A 24 -14.99 9.59 1.85
CA PRO A 24 -13.88 10.42 2.28
C PRO A 24 -13.67 10.34 3.79
N VAL A 25 -12.44 10.58 4.24
CA VAL A 25 -12.08 10.64 5.67
C VAL A 25 -11.54 12.02 6.04
N LYS A 26 -11.57 12.37 7.33
CA LYS A 26 -11.19 13.69 7.83
C LYS A 26 -10.27 13.58 9.04
N ALA A 27 -9.07 14.13 8.91
CA ALA A 27 -8.11 14.27 10.01
C ALA A 27 -8.43 15.49 10.90
N GLU A 28 -7.79 15.55 12.07
CA GLU A 28 -8.08 16.54 13.10
C GLU A 28 -7.79 17.98 12.64
N LEU A 29 -6.65 18.21 11.98
CA LEU A 29 -6.20 19.53 11.52
C LEU A 29 -6.73 19.88 10.12
N GLY A 30 -7.99 19.53 9.87
CA GLY A 30 -8.78 20.00 8.74
C GLY A 30 -8.51 19.35 7.38
N LEU A 31 -7.55 18.43 7.28
CA LEU A 31 -7.32 17.68 6.04
C LEU A 31 -8.42 16.63 5.82
N GLU A 32 -9.15 16.77 4.71
CA GLU A 32 -10.09 15.76 4.21
C GLU A 32 -9.48 15.02 3.02
N VAL A 33 -9.51 13.68 3.03
CA VAL A 33 -8.90 12.83 2.00
C VAL A 33 -10.00 12.15 1.18
N GLY A 34 -9.90 12.23 -0.15
CA GLY A 34 -10.94 11.77 -1.08
C GLY A 34 -12.13 12.72 -1.20
N ALA A 35 -12.01 13.95 -0.69
CA ALA A 35 -13.07 14.95 -0.62
C ALA A 35 -13.13 15.91 -1.83
N GLY A 36 -12.55 15.53 -2.97
CA GLY A 36 -12.54 16.30 -4.22
C GLY A 36 -11.21 16.98 -4.54
N TYR A 37 -10.14 16.68 -3.81
CA TYR A 37 -8.79 17.18 -4.06
C TYR A 37 -7.74 16.15 -3.62
N VAL A 38 -6.58 16.17 -4.27
CA VAL A 38 -5.37 15.41 -3.95
C VAL A 38 -4.47 16.26 -3.05
N THR A 39 -3.76 15.61 -2.13
CA THR A 39 -2.74 16.24 -1.26
C THR A 39 -1.44 15.45 -1.34
N GLY A 40 -0.29 16.12 -1.31
CA GLY A 40 1.00 15.42 -1.19
C GLY A 40 1.15 14.79 0.19
N GLU A 41 1.62 13.55 0.25
CA GLU A 41 2.00 12.82 1.46
C GLU A 41 3.51 12.60 1.46
N VAL A 42 4.25 13.31 2.32
CA VAL A 42 5.70 13.20 2.33
C VAL A 42 6.14 12.14 3.33
N ASN A 43 6.98 11.23 2.86
CA ASN A 43 7.67 10.22 3.66
C ASN A 43 9.16 10.54 3.78
N TYR A 44 9.77 10.03 4.84
CA TYR A 44 11.14 10.33 5.22
C TYR A 44 11.74 9.22 6.09
N ALA A 45 13.04 9.00 5.94
CA ALA A 45 13.84 8.15 6.82
C ALA A 45 14.84 9.02 7.61
N PRO A 46 14.95 8.83 8.94
CA PRO A 46 15.97 9.51 9.73
C PRO A 46 17.36 8.99 9.34
N ARG A 47 18.39 9.84 9.48
CA ARG A 47 19.77 9.39 9.28
C ARG A 47 20.15 8.28 10.25
N PRO A 48 21.01 7.32 9.88
CA PRO A 48 21.37 6.19 10.74
C PRO A 48 21.85 6.60 12.14
N GLU A 49 22.60 7.70 12.27
CA GLU A 49 23.10 8.20 13.56
C GLU A 49 22.01 8.76 14.50
N ALA A 50 20.81 9.03 13.99
CA ALA A 50 19.68 9.50 14.78
C ALA A 50 19.00 8.35 15.55
N GLY A 51 19.05 7.12 15.02
CA GLY A 51 18.43 5.93 15.63
C GLY A 51 19.15 5.39 16.88
N VAL A 52 20.27 5.99 17.29
CA VAL A 52 21.08 5.49 18.41
C VAL A 52 20.51 5.83 19.80
N SER A 53 19.61 6.80 19.91
CA SER A 53 18.88 7.11 21.16
C SER A 53 17.56 7.80 20.86
N LYS A 54 16.61 7.71 21.79
CA LYS A 54 15.30 8.35 21.67
C LYS A 54 15.41 9.85 21.41
N GLU A 55 16.27 10.54 22.15
CA GLU A 55 16.40 12.01 22.08
C GLU A 55 16.90 12.48 20.72
N LYS A 56 17.84 11.73 20.12
CA LYS A 56 18.36 12.04 18.78
C LYS A 56 17.30 11.78 17.72
N LEU A 57 16.56 10.69 17.85
CA LEU A 57 15.49 10.35 16.92
C LEU A 57 14.38 11.40 16.95
N VAL A 58 13.91 11.77 18.14
CA VAL A 58 12.92 12.85 18.36
C VAL A 58 13.43 14.19 17.83
N SER A 59 14.70 14.53 18.08
CA SER A 59 15.33 15.75 17.56
C SER A 59 15.38 15.78 16.03
N GLU A 60 15.60 14.63 15.39
CA GLU A 60 15.63 14.53 13.93
C GLU A 60 14.24 14.70 13.32
N TYR A 61 13.24 14.00 13.86
CA TYR A 61 11.84 14.15 13.42
C TYR A 61 11.30 15.56 13.65
N ARG A 62 11.76 16.26 14.70
CA ARG A 62 11.46 17.68 14.92
C ARG A 62 11.96 18.55 13.75
N ARG A 63 13.19 18.35 13.32
CA ARG A 63 13.82 19.14 12.24
C ARG A 63 13.12 18.92 10.91
N LEU A 64 12.97 17.66 10.50
CA LEU A 64 12.33 17.35 9.22
C LEU A 64 10.87 17.82 9.18
N THR A 65 10.13 17.74 10.30
CA THR A 65 8.74 18.22 10.34
C THR A 65 8.68 19.72 10.20
N THR A 66 9.58 20.45 10.88
CA THR A 66 9.70 21.91 10.74
C THR A 66 10.04 22.28 9.31
N ASP A 67 10.97 21.58 8.67
CA ASP A 67 11.39 21.85 7.30
C ASP A 67 10.25 21.64 6.29
N ILE A 68 9.49 20.54 6.44
CA ILE A 68 8.33 20.21 5.61
C ILE A 68 7.25 21.29 5.74
N MET A 69 6.84 21.61 6.97
CA MET A 69 5.79 22.59 7.23
C MET A 69 6.19 24.00 6.76
N ALA A 70 7.44 24.40 7.03
CA ALA A 70 7.99 25.67 6.55
C ALA A 70 7.96 25.75 5.02
N ARG A 71 8.34 24.67 4.34
CA ARG A 71 8.33 24.63 2.88
C ARG A 71 6.90 24.75 2.33
N ALA A 72 5.95 24.03 2.92
CA ALA A 72 4.58 24.02 2.46
C ALA A 72 3.95 25.42 2.49
N VAL A 73 4.17 26.17 3.57
CA VAL A 73 3.65 27.55 3.70
C VAL A 73 4.41 28.55 2.84
N GLN A 74 5.73 28.41 2.67
CA GLN A 74 6.54 29.32 1.84
C GLN A 74 6.15 29.28 0.36
N VAL A 75 5.76 28.11 -0.14
CA VAL A 75 5.35 27.91 -1.54
C VAL A 75 3.83 28.10 -1.72
N GLY A 76 3.06 28.14 -0.62
CA GLY A 76 1.64 28.43 -0.64
C GLY A 76 0.75 27.23 -0.92
N PHE A 77 1.15 26.03 -0.51
CA PHE A 77 0.31 24.84 -0.64
C PHE A 77 -0.82 24.82 0.40
N PRO A 78 -2.05 24.42 0.01
CA PRO A 78 -3.22 24.48 0.89
C PRO A 78 -3.27 23.38 1.96
N GLY A 79 -2.48 22.32 1.80
CA GLY A 79 -2.35 21.26 2.78
C GLY A 79 -1.22 20.28 2.46
N ILE A 80 -0.87 19.45 3.44
CA ILE A 80 0.17 18.43 3.33
C ILE A 80 -0.07 17.30 4.33
N SER A 81 0.09 16.05 3.92
CA SER A 81 0.14 14.88 4.80
C SER A 81 1.60 14.52 5.08
N LEU A 82 1.91 14.08 6.30
CA LEU A 82 3.23 13.59 6.68
C LEU A 82 3.07 12.13 7.10
N GLU A 83 3.93 11.25 6.61
CA GLU A 83 3.97 9.86 7.05
C GLU A 83 5.31 9.54 7.70
N THR A 84 5.21 8.98 8.91
CA THR A 84 6.35 8.48 9.68
C THR A 84 6.31 6.95 9.69
N GLU A 85 7.08 6.35 8.81
CA GLU A 85 7.42 4.93 8.89
C GLU A 85 8.37 4.69 10.06
N HIS A 86 8.03 3.72 10.90
CA HIS A 86 8.84 3.42 12.06
C HIS A 86 10.12 2.71 11.64
N VAL A 87 11.27 3.24 12.06
CA VAL A 87 12.43 2.38 12.26
C VAL A 87 12.10 1.37 13.36
N GLU A 88 12.69 0.17 13.28
CA GLU A 88 12.36 -0.95 14.17
C GLU A 88 12.35 -0.56 15.67
N GLN A 89 13.27 0.31 16.10
CA GLN A 89 13.36 0.72 17.52
C GLN A 89 12.14 1.51 17.99
N MET A 90 11.44 2.24 17.12
CA MET A 90 10.23 3.00 17.47
C MET A 90 9.06 2.07 17.78
N THR A 91 8.93 0.98 17.03
CA THR A 91 7.86 0.00 17.28
C THR A 91 8.20 -0.89 18.48
N ASN A 92 9.45 -1.34 18.59
CA ASN A 92 9.88 -2.16 19.72
C ASN A 92 9.92 -1.42 21.07
N ASN A 93 9.93 -0.09 21.05
CA ASN A 93 9.83 0.75 22.24
C ASN A 93 8.67 1.74 22.04
N PRO A 94 7.42 1.35 22.34
CA PRO A 94 6.23 2.15 22.04
C PRO A 94 6.31 3.63 22.45
N ASP A 95 7.00 3.96 23.55
CA ASP A 95 7.18 5.34 24.01
C ASP A 95 8.04 6.19 23.06
N TRP A 96 8.94 5.59 22.29
CA TRP A 96 9.75 6.29 21.29
C TRP A 96 8.88 6.76 20.13
N GLY A 97 8.06 5.85 19.58
CA GLY A 97 7.10 6.17 18.53
C GLY A 97 6.09 7.23 18.99
N GLY A 98 5.58 7.10 20.22
CA GLY A 98 4.68 8.08 20.82
C GLY A 98 5.32 9.47 20.99
N GLU A 99 6.56 9.56 21.49
CA GLU A 99 7.23 10.85 21.67
C GLU A 99 7.55 11.53 20.33
N VAL A 100 7.89 10.76 19.29
CA VAL A 100 8.02 11.27 17.93
C VAL A 100 6.69 11.82 17.43
N ALA A 101 5.60 11.04 17.49
CA ALA A 101 4.28 11.46 17.04
C ALA A 101 3.85 12.77 17.72
N HIS A 102 4.05 12.87 19.03
CA HIS A 102 3.73 14.06 19.81
C HIS A 102 4.48 15.30 19.31
N VAL A 103 5.80 15.19 19.15
CA VAL A 103 6.63 16.32 18.71
C VAL A 103 6.27 16.78 17.29
N GLN A 104 5.99 15.85 16.39
CA GLN A 104 5.57 16.19 15.04
C GLN A 104 4.19 16.88 15.05
N LYS A 105 3.22 16.32 15.77
CA LYS A 105 1.87 16.88 15.88
C LYS A 105 1.88 18.30 16.46
N THR A 106 2.68 18.57 17.50
CA THR A 106 2.82 19.92 18.07
C THR A 106 3.28 20.94 17.03
N ILE A 107 4.28 20.61 16.21
CA ILE A 107 4.72 21.52 15.12
C ILE A 107 3.60 21.71 14.10
N MET A 108 2.91 20.63 13.73
CA MET A 108 1.81 20.70 12.77
C MET A 108 0.65 21.57 13.28
N GLU A 109 0.33 21.50 14.58
CA GLU A 109 -0.65 22.36 15.26
C GLU A 109 -0.22 23.83 15.19
N GLU A 110 1.04 24.15 15.51
CA GLU A 110 1.57 25.52 15.45
C GLU A 110 1.41 26.13 14.04
N TYR A 111 1.78 25.38 12.99
CA TYR A 111 1.63 25.84 11.60
C TYR A 111 0.15 25.93 11.17
N HIS A 112 -0.70 25.02 11.63
CA HIS A 112 -2.14 25.07 11.36
C HIS A 112 -2.76 26.32 12.00
N GLU A 113 -2.43 26.62 13.25
CA GLU A 113 -2.93 27.80 13.96
C GLU A 113 -2.44 29.13 13.34
N GLU A 114 -1.16 29.18 12.95
CA GLU A 114 -0.57 30.41 12.40
C GLU A 114 -1.00 30.68 10.95
N TYR A 115 -1.01 29.65 10.09
CA TYR A 115 -1.18 29.81 8.64
C TYR A 115 -2.47 29.20 8.07
N GLY A 116 -3.20 28.41 8.86
CA GLY A 116 -4.42 27.72 8.41
C GLY A 116 -4.16 26.54 7.45
N ILE A 117 -2.91 26.08 7.32
CA ILE A 117 -2.56 24.94 6.44
C ILE A 117 -3.23 23.66 6.93
N LYS A 118 -3.91 22.93 6.04
CA LYS A 118 -4.55 21.65 6.39
C LYS A 118 -3.50 20.55 6.47
N THR A 119 -3.52 19.74 7.50
CA THR A 119 -2.50 18.68 7.63
C THR A 119 -3.00 17.45 8.38
N ALA A 120 -2.30 16.34 8.19
CA ALA A 120 -2.53 15.07 8.87
C ALA A 120 -1.21 14.34 9.08
N LEU A 121 -1.12 13.57 10.16
CA LEU A 121 0.03 12.75 10.50
C LEU A 121 -0.34 11.27 10.41
N ARG A 122 0.33 10.52 9.54
CA ARG A 122 0.29 9.06 9.53
C ARG A 122 1.48 8.52 10.31
N HIS A 123 1.21 7.52 11.16
CA HIS A 123 2.27 6.66 11.69
C HIS A 123 2.06 5.23 11.18
N THR A 124 3.15 4.65 10.71
CA THR A 124 3.21 3.28 10.20
C THR A 124 4.17 2.48 11.07
N PRO A 125 3.72 1.94 12.23
CA PRO A 125 4.50 0.97 13.00
C PRO A 125 4.97 -0.19 12.12
N GLY A 126 6.24 -0.57 12.27
CA GLY A 126 6.82 -1.69 11.52
C GLY A 126 6.28 -3.01 12.03
N ASP A 127 6.08 -3.99 11.16
CA ASP A 127 5.66 -5.32 11.62
C ASP A 127 6.84 -6.03 12.31
N VAL A 128 6.94 -5.88 13.63
CA VAL A 128 8.00 -6.49 14.46
C VAL A 128 7.68 -7.93 14.88
N ARG A 129 6.63 -8.54 14.32
CA ARG A 129 6.15 -9.88 14.68
C ARG A 129 6.98 -10.98 14.02
N GLU A 130 8.28 -10.91 14.25
CA GLU A 130 9.27 -11.89 13.83
C GLU A 130 10.26 -12.18 14.96
N ASN A 131 10.89 -13.34 14.88
CA ASN A 131 12.13 -13.65 15.56
C ASN A 131 13.22 -13.83 14.49
N ARG A 132 14.49 -13.73 14.89
CA ARG A 132 15.67 -13.70 14.01
C ARG A 132 15.58 -14.50 12.69
N ASP A 133 14.98 -15.69 12.71
CA ASP A 133 14.92 -16.58 11.56
C ASP A 133 13.47 -16.96 11.13
N LEU A 134 12.43 -16.58 11.88
CA LEU A 134 11.04 -17.03 11.67
C LEU A 134 10.03 -15.91 11.94
N LEU A 135 8.93 -15.87 11.17
CA LEU A 135 7.76 -15.09 11.57
C LEU A 135 7.17 -15.60 12.90
N ALA A 136 6.67 -14.67 13.70
CA ALA A 136 6.02 -14.88 14.99
C ALA A 136 4.78 -13.98 15.10
N LEU A 137 3.86 -14.13 14.13
CA LEU A 137 2.67 -13.29 13.92
C LEU A 137 1.74 -13.26 15.13
N ILE A 138 1.75 -14.34 15.92
CA ILE A 138 1.05 -14.46 17.19
C ILE A 138 2.10 -14.75 18.28
N GLY A 139 2.17 -13.89 19.28
CA GLY A 139 3.13 -14.01 20.37
C GLY A 139 3.41 -12.67 21.05
N PRO A 140 4.46 -12.58 21.90
CA PRO A 140 4.74 -11.38 22.68
C PRO A 140 4.98 -10.10 21.85
N LYS A 141 5.47 -10.23 20.62
CA LYS A 141 5.66 -9.10 19.71
C LYS A 141 4.34 -8.52 19.18
N TYR A 142 3.26 -9.30 19.18
CA TYR A 142 1.93 -8.81 18.86
C TYR A 142 1.46 -7.76 19.87
N ASP A 143 1.65 -8.04 21.17
CA ASP A 143 1.27 -7.10 22.24
C ASP A 143 2.09 -5.80 22.12
N VAL A 144 3.40 -5.90 21.90
CA VAL A 144 4.28 -4.73 21.68
C VAL A 144 3.83 -3.90 20.47
N LEU A 145 3.44 -4.56 19.37
CA LEU A 145 2.92 -3.87 18.19
C LEU A 145 1.63 -3.11 18.50
N MET A 146 0.69 -3.75 19.21
CA MET A 146 -0.56 -3.09 19.63
C MET A 146 -0.31 -1.93 20.60
N GLU A 147 0.65 -2.07 21.53
CA GLU A 147 1.09 -0.98 22.39
C GLU A 147 1.69 0.18 21.60
N SER A 148 2.45 -0.11 20.53
CA SER A 148 2.99 0.93 19.63
C SER A 148 1.90 1.69 18.90
N PHE A 149 0.88 0.98 18.37
CA PHE A 149 -0.31 1.62 17.80
C PHE A 149 -1.05 2.50 18.81
N GLU A 150 -1.24 2.02 20.04
CA GLU A 150 -1.91 2.80 21.08
C GLU A 150 -1.10 4.05 21.44
N ALA A 151 0.22 3.94 21.55
CA ALA A 151 1.12 5.04 21.87
C ALA A 151 1.11 6.16 20.81
N VAL A 152 1.18 5.82 19.52
CA VAL A 152 1.15 6.84 18.44
C VAL A 152 -0.24 7.45 18.28
N ALA A 153 -1.30 6.68 18.46
CA ALA A 153 -2.69 7.16 18.41
C ALA A 153 -3.01 8.14 19.55
N ASP A 154 -2.49 7.87 20.75
CA ASP A 154 -2.59 8.79 21.89
C ASP A 154 -1.80 10.07 21.69
N ALA A 155 -0.66 9.97 21.01
CA ALA A 155 0.30 11.06 20.91
C ALA A 155 0.07 12.04 19.76
N GLY A 156 -0.76 11.72 18.77
CA GLY A 156 -1.16 12.68 17.74
C GLY A 156 -1.28 12.15 16.31
N ALA A 157 -1.03 10.86 16.08
CA ALA A 157 -1.24 10.26 14.76
C ALA A 157 -2.73 10.28 14.39
N ASP A 158 -3.04 10.82 13.21
CA ASP A 158 -4.39 10.85 12.63
C ASP A 158 -4.71 9.54 11.90
N PHE A 159 -3.75 9.03 11.13
CA PHE A 159 -3.84 7.81 10.32
C PHE A 159 -2.93 6.71 10.89
N LEU A 160 -3.49 5.50 11.07
CA LEU A 160 -2.75 4.32 11.53
C LEU A 160 -2.62 3.31 10.39
N SER A 161 -1.39 2.94 10.05
CA SER A 161 -1.05 2.01 8.98
C SER A 161 0.00 0.98 9.42
N ILE A 162 0.21 -0.05 8.62
CA ILE A 162 1.28 -1.05 8.78
C ILE A 162 1.52 -1.75 7.44
N GLU A 163 2.72 -2.30 7.26
CA GLU A 163 3.04 -3.21 6.16
C GLU A 163 3.19 -4.63 6.71
N THR A 164 2.10 -5.38 6.73
CA THR A 164 2.08 -6.68 7.42
C THR A 164 2.85 -7.77 6.66
N MET A 165 3.32 -8.78 7.39
CA MET A 165 4.16 -9.86 6.85
C MET A 165 3.47 -11.21 6.68
N GLY A 166 2.15 -11.30 6.89
CA GLY A 166 1.40 -12.55 6.74
C GLY A 166 1.69 -13.27 5.41
N GLY A 167 2.20 -14.50 5.50
CA GLY A 167 2.53 -15.37 4.36
C GLY A 167 3.87 -15.10 3.67
N LYS A 168 4.66 -14.12 4.14
CA LYS A 168 5.94 -13.72 3.52
C LYS A 168 6.91 -14.89 3.38
N GLU A 169 6.99 -15.76 4.37
CA GLU A 169 7.90 -16.92 4.40
C GLU A 169 7.60 -17.96 3.30
N VAL A 170 6.33 -18.10 2.91
CA VAL A 170 5.93 -18.96 1.78
C VAL A 170 6.09 -18.23 0.45
N LEU A 171 5.82 -16.92 0.42
CA LEU A 171 6.05 -16.07 -0.75
C LEU A 171 7.53 -16.10 -1.17
N ASP A 172 8.46 -15.86 -0.25
CA ASP A 172 9.91 -15.85 -0.54
C ASP A 172 10.38 -17.16 -1.18
N TYR A 173 9.76 -18.28 -0.79
CA TYR A 173 9.99 -19.57 -1.42
C TYR A 173 9.37 -19.67 -2.82
N ALA A 174 8.08 -19.30 -2.95
CA ALA A 174 7.28 -19.50 -4.15
C ALA A 174 7.70 -18.60 -5.33
N ILE A 175 8.00 -17.32 -5.06
CA ILE A 175 8.31 -16.35 -6.11
C ILE A 175 9.60 -16.68 -6.85
N LEU A 176 10.61 -17.22 -6.15
CA LEU A 176 11.87 -17.66 -6.73
C LEU A 176 11.74 -18.95 -7.58
N ARG A 177 10.57 -19.60 -7.54
CA ARG A 177 10.29 -20.89 -8.19
C ARG A 177 9.19 -20.81 -9.24
N ASN A 178 8.64 -19.63 -9.50
CA ASN A 178 7.45 -19.44 -10.33
C ASN A 178 6.27 -20.32 -9.87
N ASP A 179 6.16 -20.58 -8.55
CA ASP A 179 5.11 -21.43 -7.97
C ASP A 179 3.81 -20.63 -7.78
N ILE A 180 2.99 -20.58 -8.83
CA ILE A 180 1.76 -19.78 -8.86
C ILE A 180 0.73 -20.20 -7.79
N PRO A 181 0.44 -21.51 -7.56
CA PRO A 181 -0.36 -21.93 -6.40
C PRO A 181 0.21 -21.42 -5.08
N GLY A 182 1.55 -21.39 -4.94
CA GLY A 182 2.22 -20.82 -3.78
C GLY A 182 2.01 -19.34 -3.60
N LEU A 183 1.99 -18.56 -4.69
CA LEU A 183 1.63 -17.14 -4.64
C LEU A 183 0.18 -16.93 -4.19
N VAL A 184 -0.77 -17.72 -4.70
CA VAL A 184 -2.17 -17.64 -4.27
C VAL A 184 -2.33 -18.00 -2.80
N TYR A 185 -1.64 -19.05 -2.33
CA TYR A 185 -1.69 -19.47 -0.93
C TYR A 185 -1.03 -18.43 0.00
N ALA A 186 0.18 -17.99 -0.32
CA ALA A 186 0.95 -17.06 0.51
C ALA A 186 0.28 -15.68 0.63
N ILE A 187 -0.11 -15.09 -0.50
CA ILE A 187 -0.67 -13.74 -0.53
C ILE A 187 -2.18 -13.78 -0.25
N GLY A 188 -2.91 -14.52 -1.09
CA GLY A 188 -4.37 -14.53 -1.09
C GLY A 188 -5.01 -15.23 0.11
N CYS A 189 -4.35 -16.23 0.68
CA CYS A 189 -4.88 -16.99 1.83
C CYS A 189 -4.20 -16.60 3.15
N LEU A 190 -2.90 -16.89 3.32
CA LEU A 190 -2.17 -16.63 4.57
C LEU A 190 -2.15 -15.14 4.91
N GLY A 191 -1.83 -14.29 3.91
CA GLY A 191 -1.89 -12.84 4.05
C GLY A 191 -3.29 -12.36 4.45
N SER A 192 -4.34 -12.83 3.77
CA SER A 192 -5.73 -12.46 4.13
C SER A 192 -6.15 -12.89 5.55
N ILE A 193 -5.65 -14.03 6.04
CA ILE A 193 -5.93 -14.52 7.41
C ILE A 193 -5.27 -13.60 8.45
N ASP A 194 -3.98 -13.30 8.28
CA ASP A 194 -3.25 -12.39 9.18
C ASP A 194 -3.85 -10.97 9.15
N MET A 195 -4.12 -10.46 7.94
CA MET A 195 -4.78 -9.17 7.71
C MET A 195 -6.12 -9.09 8.45
N THR A 196 -6.95 -10.13 8.36
CA THR A 196 -8.24 -10.16 9.04
C THR A 196 -8.06 -10.06 10.56
N MET A 197 -7.08 -10.75 11.13
CA MET A 197 -6.82 -10.75 12.57
C MET A 197 -6.32 -9.39 13.08
N ILE A 198 -5.25 -8.88 12.49
CA ILE A 198 -4.57 -7.69 13.02
C ILE A 198 -5.41 -6.42 12.84
N TRP A 199 -6.11 -6.30 11.70
CA TRP A 199 -6.91 -5.11 11.43
C TRP A 199 -8.16 -4.99 12.30
N GLU A 200 -8.72 -6.10 12.81
CA GLU A 200 -9.79 -6.03 13.82
C GLU A 200 -9.29 -5.35 15.10
N ASP A 201 -8.04 -5.53 15.49
CA ASP A 201 -7.46 -4.94 16.71
C ASP A 201 -6.96 -3.51 16.47
N ILE A 202 -6.28 -3.24 15.34
CA ILE A 202 -5.91 -1.86 14.94
C ILE A 202 -7.17 -0.98 14.86
N ARG A 203 -8.27 -1.52 14.30
CA ARG A 203 -9.55 -0.81 14.24
C ARG A 203 -10.09 -0.47 15.63
N LYS A 204 -10.05 -1.40 16.58
CA LYS A 204 -10.50 -1.15 17.96
C LYS A 204 -9.68 -0.05 18.63
N ILE A 205 -8.36 -0.03 18.40
CA ILE A 205 -7.48 1.02 18.91
C ILE A 205 -7.87 2.36 18.29
N ALA A 206 -7.98 2.42 16.96
CA ALA A 206 -8.36 3.63 16.24
C ALA A 206 -9.69 4.21 16.76
N ASP A 207 -10.74 3.38 16.86
CA ASP A 207 -12.05 3.80 17.37
C ASP A 207 -11.98 4.33 18.81
N LYS A 208 -11.28 3.62 19.69
CA LYS A 208 -11.12 4.01 21.11
C LYS A 208 -10.43 5.37 21.25
N LYS A 209 -9.53 5.69 20.32
CA LYS A 209 -8.71 6.91 20.34
C LYS A 209 -9.25 8.02 19.42
N GLY A 210 -10.34 7.78 18.71
CA GLY A 210 -10.88 8.73 17.74
C GLY A 210 -9.94 8.98 16.55
N ARG A 211 -9.13 7.99 16.18
CA ARG A 211 -8.21 8.01 15.04
C ARG A 211 -8.75 7.18 13.89
N ILE A 212 -8.12 7.27 12.73
CA ILE A 212 -8.53 6.55 11.53
C ILE A 212 -7.64 5.33 11.34
N ALA A 213 -8.25 4.15 11.33
CA ALA A 213 -7.60 2.93 10.85
C ALA A 213 -7.48 3.05 9.33
N ALA A 214 -6.29 3.42 8.84
CA ALA A 214 -6.12 3.90 7.48
C ALA A 214 -6.04 2.74 6.48
N GLY A 215 -4.92 2.01 6.44
CA GLY A 215 -4.83 0.81 5.62
C GLY A 215 -3.45 0.17 5.61
N ASP A 216 -3.38 -0.97 4.95
CA ASP A 216 -2.17 -1.79 4.78
C ASP A 216 -1.67 -1.72 3.33
N THR A 217 -0.65 -2.52 3.04
CA THR A 217 -0.03 -2.71 1.73
C THR A 217 0.55 -4.12 1.65
N ASP A 218 0.51 -4.72 0.48
CA ASP A 218 1.24 -5.96 0.22
C ASP A 218 2.72 -5.74 -0.16
N CYS A 219 3.37 -4.77 0.47
CA CYS A 219 4.77 -4.41 0.18
C CYS A 219 5.73 -5.59 0.42
N SER A 220 5.51 -6.31 1.51
CA SER A 220 6.33 -7.46 1.92
C SER A 220 6.29 -8.63 0.92
N GLN A 221 5.33 -8.63 -0.02
CA GLN A 221 5.09 -9.68 -1.01
C GLN A 221 5.05 -9.16 -2.45
N ALA A 222 4.01 -8.41 -2.85
CA ALA A 222 3.86 -7.90 -4.21
C ALA A 222 4.92 -6.85 -4.61
N ASN A 223 5.34 -5.95 -3.71
CA ASN A 223 6.46 -5.04 -4.04
C ASN A 223 7.77 -5.83 -4.14
N THR A 224 7.98 -6.85 -3.31
CA THR A 224 9.12 -7.76 -3.46
C THR A 224 9.13 -8.41 -4.85
N ALA A 225 7.98 -8.90 -5.34
CA ALA A 225 7.89 -9.43 -6.71
C ALA A 225 8.20 -8.37 -7.77
N MET A 226 7.69 -7.14 -7.63
CA MET A 226 7.99 -6.00 -8.51
C MET A 226 9.50 -5.67 -8.53
N PHE A 227 10.17 -5.67 -7.38
CA PHE A 227 11.60 -5.38 -7.29
C PHE A 227 12.49 -6.50 -7.81
N ILE A 228 12.08 -7.76 -7.61
CA ILE A 228 12.79 -8.89 -8.25
C ILE A 228 12.65 -8.81 -9.76
N ALA A 229 11.45 -8.47 -10.28
CA ALA A 229 11.23 -8.26 -11.71
C ALA A 229 12.14 -7.13 -12.24
N GLY A 230 12.18 -5.99 -11.54
CA GLY A 230 13.12 -4.91 -11.81
C GLY A 230 12.76 -4.09 -13.04
N GLY A 231 13.79 -3.62 -13.76
CA GLY A 231 13.62 -2.87 -15.00
C GLY A 231 13.40 -3.78 -16.21
N LEU A 232 12.94 -3.21 -17.33
CA LEU A 232 12.57 -3.94 -18.56
C LEU A 232 13.69 -4.81 -19.19
N LEU A 233 14.93 -4.70 -18.73
CA LEU A 233 16.07 -5.48 -19.20
C LEU A 233 16.46 -6.63 -18.26
N ASP A 234 15.91 -6.63 -17.06
CA ASP A 234 16.17 -7.62 -16.02
C ASP A 234 15.48 -8.95 -16.36
N LYS A 235 15.96 -10.02 -15.71
CA LYS A 235 15.57 -11.41 -16.04
C LYS A 235 15.38 -12.28 -14.80
N ASN A 236 15.30 -11.67 -13.61
CA ASN A 236 15.21 -12.43 -12.36
C ASN A 236 13.78 -12.94 -12.11
N LEU A 237 12.76 -12.21 -12.57
CA LEU A 237 11.36 -12.62 -12.55
C LEU A 237 10.65 -12.05 -13.78
N ALA A 238 9.74 -12.82 -14.38
CA ALA A 238 8.90 -12.30 -15.47
C ALA A 238 7.93 -11.24 -14.93
N HIS A 239 7.82 -10.10 -15.61
CA HIS A 239 6.92 -9.03 -15.21
C HIS A 239 5.45 -9.47 -15.25
N THR A 240 5.12 -10.46 -16.08
CA THR A 240 3.81 -11.14 -16.11
C THR A 240 3.52 -11.93 -14.83
N ILE A 241 4.53 -12.45 -14.12
CA ILE A 241 4.34 -13.09 -12.81
C ILE A 241 4.23 -12.03 -11.71
N ALA A 242 5.03 -10.95 -11.78
CA ALA A 242 4.94 -9.85 -10.82
C ALA A 242 3.54 -9.22 -10.77
N ILE A 243 2.91 -9.00 -11.93
CA ILE A 243 1.54 -8.47 -11.97
C ILE A 243 0.47 -9.49 -11.54
N ILE A 244 0.72 -10.79 -11.65
CA ILE A 244 -0.15 -11.82 -11.05
C ILE A 244 -0.08 -11.71 -9.52
N ALA A 245 1.13 -11.59 -8.93
CA ALA A 245 1.28 -11.37 -7.50
C ALA A 245 0.52 -10.11 -7.03
N ARG A 246 0.63 -9.00 -7.78
CA ARG A 246 -0.14 -7.77 -7.53
C ARG A 246 -1.66 -7.93 -7.65
N ALA A 247 -2.13 -8.74 -8.59
CA ALA A 247 -3.57 -9.01 -8.70
C ALA A 247 -4.08 -9.80 -7.49
N ILE A 248 -3.29 -10.76 -6.99
CA ILE A 248 -3.59 -11.54 -5.78
C ILE A 248 -3.47 -10.67 -4.51
N SER A 249 -2.63 -9.64 -4.53
CA SER A 249 -2.47 -8.74 -3.37
C SER A 249 -3.69 -7.86 -3.12
N ALA A 250 -4.46 -7.49 -4.14
CA ALA A 250 -5.68 -6.71 -3.98
C ALA A 250 -6.70 -7.34 -3.00
N PRO A 251 -7.12 -8.62 -3.13
CA PRO A 251 -8.01 -9.25 -2.16
C PRO A 251 -7.37 -9.49 -0.78
N ARG A 252 -6.04 -9.59 -0.68
CA ARG A 252 -5.31 -9.61 0.59
C ARG A 252 -5.42 -8.28 1.31
N THR A 253 -5.08 -7.19 0.62
CA THR A 253 -5.18 -5.82 1.18
C THR A 253 -6.63 -5.45 1.49
N LEU A 254 -7.59 -5.89 0.67
CA LEU A 254 -9.04 -5.75 0.92
C LEU A 254 -9.48 -6.33 2.27
N ALA A 255 -8.84 -7.41 2.75
CA ALA A 255 -9.21 -8.04 4.02
C ALA A 255 -9.07 -7.09 5.22
N GLY A 256 -8.14 -6.13 5.18
CA GLY A 256 -8.01 -5.09 6.20
C GLY A 256 -9.21 -4.13 6.23
N TYR A 257 -9.74 -3.75 5.06
CA TYR A 257 -10.94 -2.92 4.94
C TYR A 257 -12.21 -3.67 5.37
N GLU A 258 -12.27 -4.97 5.10
CA GLU A 258 -13.35 -5.84 5.59
C GLU A 258 -13.35 -5.96 7.13
N ALA A 259 -12.15 -5.87 7.73
CA ALA A 259 -11.91 -5.86 9.17
C ALA A 259 -12.02 -4.46 9.82
N GLY A 260 -12.19 -3.40 9.01
CA GLY A 260 -12.58 -2.08 9.49
C GLY A 260 -11.68 -0.91 9.07
N ALA A 261 -10.62 -1.14 8.30
CA ALA A 261 -9.85 -0.04 7.70
C ALA A 261 -10.74 0.86 6.82
N GLN A 262 -10.42 2.15 6.77
CA GLN A 262 -11.28 3.20 6.21
C GLN A 262 -10.60 4.02 5.10
N GLY A 263 -9.31 3.80 4.88
CA GLY A 263 -8.47 4.65 4.05
C GLY A 263 -7.92 5.88 4.82
N PRO A 264 -6.94 6.60 4.26
CA PRO A 264 -6.27 6.28 2.99
C PRO A 264 -5.41 5.02 3.10
N GLY A 265 -5.46 4.14 2.10
CA GLY A 265 -4.50 3.01 1.99
C GLY A 265 -3.04 3.49 1.91
N LYS A 266 -2.07 2.61 2.20
CA LYS A 266 -0.64 2.91 2.12
C LYS A 266 -0.19 3.21 0.68
N ASP A 267 0.74 4.13 0.53
CA ASP A 267 1.30 4.62 -0.74
C ASP A 267 1.90 3.51 -1.62
N CYS A 268 2.74 2.66 -1.03
CA CYS A 268 3.40 1.56 -1.71
C CYS A 268 2.46 0.39 -2.07
N GLY A 269 1.17 0.50 -1.69
CA GLY A 269 0.11 -0.42 -2.10
C GLY A 269 -0.38 -0.12 -3.52
N TYR A 270 0.37 -0.49 -4.55
CA TYR A 270 -0.05 -0.28 -5.95
C TYR A 270 -1.39 -0.98 -6.29
N GLU A 271 -1.74 -2.04 -5.56
CA GLU A 271 -3.04 -2.71 -5.68
C GLU A 271 -4.23 -1.87 -5.21
N ASN A 272 -3.99 -0.75 -4.51
CA ASN A 272 -5.03 0.10 -3.97
C ASN A 272 -5.98 0.66 -5.03
N THR A 273 -5.57 0.76 -6.31
CA THR A 273 -6.53 1.12 -7.38
C THR A 273 -7.64 0.07 -7.50
N ILE A 274 -7.31 -1.23 -7.39
CA ILE A 274 -8.28 -2.33 -7.39
C ILE A 274 -9.12 -2.26 -6.10
N VAL A 275 -8.47 -2.07 -4.95
CA VAL A 275 -9.15 -1.97 -3.65
C VAL A 275 -10.14 -0.81 -3.63
N LYS A 276 -9.75 0.37 -4.13
CA LYS A 276 -10.62 1.55 -4.22
C LYS A 276 -11.86 1.29 -5.05
N ALA A 277 -11.76 0.54 -6.16
CA ALA A 277 -12.93 0.17 -6.97
C ALA A 277 -13.97 -0.61 -6.15
N ILE A 278 -13.51 -1.46 -5.22
CA ILE A 278 -14.35 -2.29 -4.34
C ILE A 278 -14.88 -1.48 -3.15
N THR A 279 -13.99 -0.85 -2.39
CA THR A 279 -14.31 -0.24 -1.09
C THR A 279 -14.90 1.16 -1.24
N GLY A 280 -14.49 1.92 -2.25
CA GLY A 280 -14.81 3.34 -2.36
C GLY A 280 -14.07 4.22 -1.36
N CYS A 281 -13.14 3.66 -0.58
CA CYS A 281 -12.28 4.39 0.36
C CYS A 281 -11.15 5.13 -0.38
N PRO A 282 -10.61 6.21 0.21
CA PRO A 282 -9.45 6.88 -0.32
C PRO A 282 -8.20 6.02 -0.26
N ILE A 283 -7.22 6.34 -1.10
CA ILE A 283 -5.94 5.64 -1.21
C ILE A 283 -4.78 6.63 -1.36
N ALA A 284 -3.63 6.32 -0.75
CA ALA A 284 -2.36 6.91 -1.17
C ALA A 284 -1.77 6.09 -2.32
N GLN A 285 -0.97 6.74 -3.17
CA GLN A 285 -0.19 6.12 -4.25
C GLN A 285 1.15 6.83 -4.39
N GLU A 286 2.10 6.14 -5.00
CA GLU A 286 3.44 6.63 -5.34
C GLU A 286 3.83 6.20 -6.76
N GLY A 287 4.85 6.83 -7.34
CA GLY A 287 5.34 6.50 -8.68
C GLY A 287 6.44 7.46 -9.14
N LYS A 288 6.16 8.33 -10.13
CA LYS A 288 7.21 9.19 -10.72
C LYS A 288 7.92 10.11 -9.71
N THR A 289 7.26 10.44 -8.59
CA THR A 289 7.78 11.36 -7.56
C THR A 289 8.22 10.61 -6.29
N SER A 290 8.28 9.27 -6.35
CA SER A 290 8.93 8.39 -5.37
C SER A 290 10.24 7.77 -5.87
N THR A 291 10.80 8.30 -6.96
CA THR A 291 12.10 7.85 -7.50
C THR A 291 13.29 7.98 -6.54
N CYS A 292 13.13 8.74 -5.44
CA CYS A 292 14.10 8.75 -4.34
C CYS A 292 14.20 7.41 -3.61
N ALA A 293 13.13 6.63 -3.57
CA ALA A 293 13.12 5.30 -2.97
C ALA A 293 13.50 4.23 -3.99
N HIS A 294 12.81 4.18 -5.12
CA HIS A 294 13.03 3.16 -6.14
C HIS A 294 12.51 3.56 -7.53
N SER A 295 12.94 2.83 -8.56
CA SER A 295 12.33 2.91 -9.89
C SER A 295 11.06 2.06 -9.95
N ASP A 296 10.12 2.45 -10.80
CA ASP A 296 8.95 1.65 -11.18
C ASP A 296 8.66 1.78 -12.70
N VAL A 297 7.63 1.10 -13.19
CA VAL A 297 7.23 1.08 -14.62
C VAL A 297 5.81 1.63 -14.86
N MET A 298 5.26 2.39 -13.91
CA MET A 298 3.91 2.95 -13.93
C MET A 298 3.80 4.35 -13.31
N GLY A 299 4.89 5.12 -13.34
CA GLY A 299 5.07 6.33 -12.53
C GLY A 299 4.01 7.43 -12.70
N ASN A 300 3.42 7.58 -13.89
CA ASN A 300 2.29 8.49 -14.08
C ASN A 300 0.94 7.80 -13.85
N LEU A 301 0.80 6.57 -14.35
CA LEU A 301 -0.47 5.83 -14.35
C LEU A 301 -1.08 5.73 -12.96
N VAL A 302 -0.28 5.51 -11.93
CA VAL A 302 -0.73 5.42 -10.52
C VAL A 302 -1.41 6.68 -9.98
N MET A 303 -1.18 7.86 -10.57
CA MET A 303 -1.90 9.09 -10.21
C MET A 303 -3.37 9.08 -10.66
N GLN A 304 -3.80 8.12 -11.49
CA GLN A 304 -5.14 8.06 -12.07
C GLN A 304 -6.30 8.17 -11.06
N CYS A 305 -6.11 7.63 -9.86
CA CYS A 305 -7.15 7.48 -8.85
C CYS A 305 -6.63 7.75 -7.43
N CYS A 306 -5.44 8.33 -7.26
CA CYS A 306 -4.86 8.62 -5.96
C CYS A 306 -5.64 9.71 -5.21
N ASP A 307 -5.70 9.64 -3.88
CA ASP A 307 -6.24 10.71 -3.03
C ASP A 307 -5.12 11.38 -2.23
N LEU A 308 -4.06 10.64 -1.91
CA LEU A 308 -2.75 11.14 -1.48
C LEU A 308 -1.66 10.74 -2.48
N TRP A 309 -0.66 11.58 -2.66
CA TRP A 309 0.46 11.35 -3.58
C TRP A 309 1.80 11.39 -2.85
N SER A 310 2.52 10.26 -2.85
CA SER A 310 3.68 10.03 -1.99
C SER A 310 5.01 9.89 -2.73
N ASN A 311 6.10 10.16 -2.01
CA ASN A 311 7.48 9.92 -2.44
C ASN A 311 8.07 8.60 -1.90
N GLU A 312 7.25 7.72 -1.31
CA GLU A 312 7.64 6.45 -0.65
C GLU A 312 8.60 6.63 0.53
N SER A 313 9.86 7.01 0.27
CA SER A 313 10.83 7.28 1.32
C SER A 313 12.05 8.05 0.79
N VAL A 314 12.66 8.87 1.64
CA VAL A 314 13.92 9.55 1.36
C VAL A 314 14.69 9.79 2.64
N GLU A 315 16.00 9.50 2.66
CA GLU A 315 16.85 9.85 3.81
C GLU A 315 16.83 11.37 4.02
N TYR A 316 16.71 11.81 5.27
CA TYR A 316 16.77 13.24 5.60
C TYR A 316 18.22 13.78 5.54
N HIS A 317 18.51 14.60 4.52
CA HIS A 317 19.81 15.23 4.34
C HIS A 317 19.69 16.54 3.55
N GLY A 318 20.82 17.22 3.31
CA GLY A 318 20.87 18.49 2.58
C GLY A 318 21.06 18.29 1.07
N GLU A 319 20.31 19.06 0.29
CA GLU A 319 20.37 19.19 -1.16
C GLU A 319 20.64 20.65 -1.54
N PHE A 320 20.93 20.93 -2.82
CA PHE A 320 21.08 22.33 -3.26
C PHE A 320 19.79 23.17 -3.09
N GLY A 321 18.62 22.53 -3.16
CA GLY A 321 17.31 23.18 -3.08
C GLY A 321 16.74 23.37 -1.66
N GLY A 322 17.45 22.90 -0.63
CA GLY A 322 16.94 22.79 0.74
C GLY A 322 17.24 21.42 1.32
N THR A 323 16.48 20.95 2.30
CA THR A 323 16.57 19.55 2.75
C THR A 323 15.81 18.61 1.82
N SER A 324 16.19 17.33 1.78
CA SER A 324 15.58 16.33 0.88
C SER A 324 14.06 16.30 1.00
N VAL A 325 13.53 16.33 2.22
CA VAL A 325 12.09 16.37 2.50
C VAL A 325 11.39 17.63 1.98
N GLN A 326 12.09 18.76 1.88
CA GLN A 326 11.55 19.97 1.25
C GLN A 326 11.45 19.82 -0.26
N CYS A 327 12.50 19.27 -0.89
CA CYS A 327 12.53 19.09 -2.34
C CYS A 327 11.42 18.16 -2.83
N TRP A 328 11.23 17.02 -2.14
CA TRP A 328 10.20 16.05 -2.51
C TRP A 328 8.80 16.51 -2.11
N SER A 329 8.58 17.08 -0.92
CA SER A 329 7.27 17.62 -0.54
C SER A 329 6.80 18.75 -1.47
N GLU A 330 7.71 19.61 -1.94
CA GLU A 330 7.39 20.64 -2.92
C GLU A 330 6.95 20.03 -4.26
N SER A 331 7.68 19.02 -4.74
CA SER A 331 7.37 18.32 -6.00
C SER A 331 6.02 17.59 -5.94
N LEU A 332 5.76 16.85 -4.85
CA LEU A 332 4.49 16.14 -4.64
C LEU A 332 3.30 17.10 -4.62
N ASN A 333 3.44 18.25 -3.96
CA ASN A 333 2.35 19.20 -3.87
C ASN A 333 2.12 19.98 -5.18
N TYR A 334 3.14 20.15 -6.03
CA TYR A 334 2.92 20.62 -7.40
C TYR A 334 2.17 19.60 -8.27
N ASP A 335 2.48 18.31 -8.13
CA ASP A 335 1.71 17.25 -8.79
C ASP A 335 0.24 17.28 -8.33
N ALA A 336 0.01 17.36 -7.01
CA ALA A 336 -1.33 17.50 -6.45
C ALA A 336 -2.05 18.76 -6.95
N ALA A 337 -1.37 19.90 -7.03
CA ALA A 337 -1.92 21.14 -7.57
C ALA A 337 -2.36 21.00 -9.03
N MET A 338 -1.57 20.32 -9.87
CA MET A 338 -1.95 20.01 -11.26
C MET A 338 -3.23 19.18 -11.32
N LEU A 339 -3.33 18.12 -10.51
CA LEU A 339 -4.52 17.26 -10.44
C LEU A 339 -5.74 18.06 -9.97
N ASN A 340 -5.58 18.89 -8.94
CA ASN A 340 -6.64 19.71 -8.38
C ASN A 340 -7.19 20.73 -9.39
N VAL A 341 -6.32 21.43 -10.12
CA VAL A 341 -6.73 22.35 -11.19
C VAL A 341 -7.48 21.61 -12.30
N ALA A 342 -7.09 20.38 -12.64
CA ALA A 342 -7.84 19.57 -13.60
C ALA A 342 -9.25 19.25 -13.09
N THR A 343 -9.42 18.97 -11.81
CA THR A 343 -10.75 18.80 -11.18
C THR A 343 -11.58 20.08 -11.24
N GLU A 344 -11.02 21.21 -10.78
CA GLU A 344 -11.72 22.49 -10.73
C GLU A 344 -12.16 23.00 -12.11
N THR A 345 -11.36 22.72 -13.14
CA THR A 345 -11.65 23.14 -14.53
C THR A 345 -12.48 22.14 -15.32
N GLY A 346 -12.92 21.03 -14.69
CA GLY A 346 -13.73 19.99 -15.34
C GLY A 346 -12.97 19.07 -16.31
N ASN A 347 -11.63 19.05 -16.22
CA ASN A 347 -10.73 18.27 -17.08
C ASN A 347 -10.14 17.02 -16.39
N ALA A 348 -10.57 16.68 -15.18
CA ALA A 348 -9.97 15.59 -14.40
C ALA A 348 -9.92 14.26 -15.17
N LYS A 349 -11.03 13.83 -15.78
CA LYS A 349 -11.08 12.58 -16.57
C LYS A 349 -10.10 12.57 -17.74
N MET A 350 -9.96 13.71 -18.43
CA MET A 350 -8.99 13.85 -19.52
C MET A 350 -7.56 13.70 -19.01
N LEU A 351 -7.21 14.37 -17.90
CA LEU A 351 -5.88 14.26 -17.32
C LEU A 351 -5.61 12.85 -16.80
N ARG A 352 -6.56 12.21 -16.11
CA ARG A 352 -6.47 10.80 -15.69
C ARG A 352 -6.16 9.92 -16.89
N ASP A 353 -6.91 10.03 -17.98
CA ASP A 353 -6.72 9.19 -19.15
C ASP A 353 -5.35 9.42 -19.81
N ILE A 354 -4.84 10.66 -19.82
CA ILE A 354 -3.48 10.99 -20.29
C ILE A 354 -2.42 10.30 -19.43
N LEU A 355 -2.54 10.42 -18.10
CA LEU A 355 -1.61 9.80 -17.14
C LEU A 355 -1.58 8.28 -17.33
N VAL A 356 -2.75 7.66 -17.43
CA VAL A 356 -2.89 6.23 -17.68
C VAL A 356 -2.26 5.83 -19.00
N LEU A 357 -2.60 6.49 -20.11
CA LEU A 357 -2.09 6.14 -21.44
C LEU A 357 -0.58 6.30 -21.56
N SER A 358 0.05 7.12 -20.71
CA SER A 358 1.49 7.30 -20.73
C SER A 358 2.28 6.06 -20.30
N ASP A 359 1.71 5.19 -19.44
CA ASP A 359 2.38 3.98 -18.95
C ASP A 359 1.61 2.68 -19.17
N LYS A 360 0.31 2.74 -19.55
CA LYS A 360 -0.55 1.55 -19.73
C LYS A 360 0.07 0.47 -20.62
N TYR A 361 0.91 0.85 -21.57
CA TYR A 361 1.57 -0.06 -22.50
C TYR A 361 3.08 -0.18 -22.29
N ARG A 362 3.62 0.39 -21.21
CA ARG A 362 5.04 0.30 -20.85
C ARG A 362 5.41 -1.10 -20.38
N ASP A 363 4.51 -1.73 -19.63
CA ASP A 363 4.75 -2.98 -18.93
C ASP A 363 3.42 -3.72 -18.62
N PRO A 364 3.40 -5.06 -18.52
CA PRO A 364 2.25 -5.81 -18.01
C PRO A 364 1.72 -5.30 -16.66
N GLN A 365 2.60 -4.85 -15.77
CA GLN A 365 2.23 -4.33 -14.45
C GLN A 365 1.35 -3.07 -14.55
N GLY A 366 1.79 -2.08 -15.32
CA GLY A 366 1.00 -0.87 -15.60
C GLY A 366 -0.29 -1.19 -16.36
N TYR A 367 -0.25 -2.15 -17.29
CA TYR A 367 -1.43 -2.51 -18.09
C TYR A 367 -2.61 -2.97 -17.23
N VAL A 368 -2.37 -3.87 -16.28
CA VAL A 368 -3.43 -4.42 -15.42
C VAL A 368 -3.88 -3.40 -14.37
N LEU A 369 -2.96 -2.56 -13.87
CA LEU A 369 -3.28 -1.52 -12.89
C LEU A 369 -3.99 -0.29 -13.48
N ALA A 370 -4.04 -0.12 -14.80
CA ALA A 370 -4.88 0.91 -15.43
C ALA A 370 -6.32 0.80 -14.92
N TYR A 371 -6.97 1.90 -14.54
CA TYR A 371 -8.21 1.91 -13.74
C TYR A 371 -9.34 1.08 -14.35
N ASP A 372 -9.42 1.03 -15.68
CA ASP A 372 -10.41 0.24 -16.42
C ASP A 372 -10.15 -1.27 -16.34
N ASN A 373 -8.88 -1.68 -16.29
CA ASN A 373 -8.47 -3.06 -16.09
C ASN A 373 -8.48 -3.45 -14.61
N ALA A 374 -8.04 -2.57 -13.72
CA ALA A 374 -8.12 -2.75 -12.27
C ALA A 374 -9.58 -2.94 -11.81
N TYR A 375 -10.52 -2.20 -12.39
CA TYR A 375 -11.96 -2.38 -12.13
C TYR A 375 -12.45 -3.79 -12.49
N LYS A 376 -11.98 -4.39 -13.59
CA LYS A 376 -12.34 -5.76 -13.99
C LYS A 376 -11.77 -6.81 -13.04
N VAL A 377 -10.55 -6.59 -12.54
CA VAL A 377 -9.99 -7.44 -11.47
C VAL A 377 -10.84 -7.31 -10.21
N ALA A 378 -11.26 -6.10 -9.85
CA ALA A 378 -12.19 -5.87 -8.74
C ALA A 378 -13.54 -6.59 -8.91
N GLU A 379 -14.12 -6.61 -10.11
CA GLU A 379 -15.32 -7.39 -10.42
C GLU A 379 -15.11 -8.89 -10.19
N ALA A 380 -13.97 -9.43 -10.60
CA ALA A 380 -13.63 -10.84 -10.42
C ALA A 380 -13.46 -11.21 -8.92
N ILE A 381 -12.90 -10.31 -8.13
CA ILE A 381 -12.77 -10.47 -6.67
C ILE A 381 -14.15 -10.46 -6.02
N ALA A 382 -14.96 -9.43 -6.28
CA ALA A 382 -16.25 -9.23 -5.62
C ALA A 382 -17.26 -10.33 -5.93
N LYS A 383 -17.16 -10.99 -7.10
CA LYS A 383 -18.02 -12.10 -7.50
C LYS A 383 -18.05 -13.24 -6.47
N ASP A 384 -16.91 -13.56 -5.88
CA ASP A 384 -16.74 -14.63 -4.90
C ASP A 384 -16.18 -14.07 -3.58
N GLY A 385 -16.56 -12.84 -3.23
CA GLY A 385 -15.93 -12.04 -2.17
C GLY A 385 -15.95 -12.66 -0.76
N ASP A 386 -16.91 -13.55 -0.48
CA ASP A 386 -17.01 -14.28 0.78
C ASP A 386 -15.94 -15.38 0.95
N ASN A 387 -15.25 -15.77 -0.13
CA ASN A 387 -14.25 -16.83 -0.14
C ASN A 387 -12.85 -16.25 -0.42
N LEU A 388 -11.98 -16.24 0.60
CA LEU A 388 -10.63 -15.65 0.51
C LEU A 388 -9.76 -16.30 -0.57
N TYR A 389 -9.86 -17.61 -0.71
CA TYR A 389 -9.14 -18.36 -1.73
C TYR A 389 -9.67 -18.08 -3.13
N LEU A 390 -10.98 -18.29 -3.34
CA LEU A 390 -11.58 -18.24 -4.68
C LEU A 390 -11.52 -16.83 -5.27
N ARG A 391 -11.75 -15.79 -4.45
CA ARG A 391 -11.60 -14.39 -4.91
C ARG A 391 -10.17 -14.05 -5.33
N SER A 392 -9.18 -14.65 -4.66
CA SER A 392 -7.76 -14.47 -4.97
C SER A 392 -7.36 -15.20 -6.26
N LYS A 393 -7.85 -16.44 -6.43
CA LYS A 393 -7.73 -17.18 -7.69
C LYS A 393 -8.39 -16.44 -8.85
N ASN A 394 -9.59 -15.90 -8.65
CA ASN A 394 -10.31 -15.13 -9.65
C ASN A 394 -9.54 -13.87 -10.07
N ALA A 395 -8.93 -13.16 -9.13
CA ALA A 395 -8.11 -11.99 -9.43
C ALA A 395 -6.91 -12.35 -10.32
N ALA A 396 -6.22 -13.45 -10.00
CA ALA A 396 -5.10 -13.95 -10.80
C ALA A 396 -5.54 -14.37 -12.21
N ILE A 397 -6.66 -15.08 -12.34
CA ILE A 397 -7.22 -15.49 -13.65
C ILE A 397 -7.61 -14.26 -14.46
N ALA A 398 -8.29 -13.28 -13.86
CA ALA A 398 -8.68 -12.04 -14.54
C ALA A 398 -7.45 -11.26 -15.02
N CYS A 399 -6.38 -11.20 -14.23
CA CYS A 399 -5.10 -10.63 -14.62
C CYS A 399 -4.54 -11.32 -15.88
N CYS A 400 -4.49 -12.65 -15.89
CA CYS A 400 -4.04 -13.40 -17.06
C CYS A 400 -4.90 -13.15 -18.30
N ASP A 401 -6.22 -13.19 -18.15
CA ASP A 401 -7.17 -13.00 -19.26
C ASP A 401 -7.04 -11.59 -19.88
N LEU A 402 -6.80 -10.57 -19.04
CA LEU A 402 -6.53 -9.20 -19.49
C LEU A 402 -5.25 -9.12 -20.34
N LEU A 403 -4.17 -9.76 -19.89
CA LEU A 403 -2.91 -9.76 -20.61
C LEU A 403 -2.98 -10.57 -21.91
N THR A 404 -3.66 -11.72 -21.91
CA THR A 404 -3.88 -12.53 -23.11
C THR A 404 -4.75 -11.81 -24.13
N SER A 405 -5.71 -11.00 -23.68
CA SER A 405 -6.61 -10.23 -24.54
C SER A 405 -6.04 -8.88 -24.98
N ALA A 406 -4.86 -8.49 -24.50
CA ALA A 406 -4.24 -7.22 -24.85
C ALA A 406 -3.87 -7.17 -26.34
N ASP A 407 -4.00 -6.00 -26.96
CA ASP A 407 -3.52 -5.78 -28.33
C ASP A 407 -1.99 -5.94 -28.36
N PRO A 408 -1.44 -6.98 -29.02
CA PRO A 408 -0.01 -7.27 -29.02
C PRO A 408 0.81 -6.22 -29.78
N LYS A 409 0.16 -5.33 -30.54
CA LYS A 409 0.82 -4.18 -31.17
C LYS A 409 0.99 -3.00 -30.21
N LYS A 410 0.25 -2.98 -29.10
CA LYS A 410 0.32 -1.95 -28.08
C LYS A 410 1.09 -2.44 -26.87
N LEU A 411 0.61 -3.51 -26.22
CA LEU A 411 1.33 -4.16 -25.12
C LEU A 411 2.28 -5.21 -25.71
N VAL A 412 3.54 -4.83 -25.86
CA VAL A 412 4.55 -5.72 -26.43
C VAL A 412 5.23 -6.50 -25.31
N MET A 413 4.85 -7.78 -25.16
CA MET A 413 5.50 -8.71 -24.23
C MET A 413 6.58 -9.51 -24.96
N SER A 414 7.69 -9.77 -24.27
CA SER A 414 8.73 -10.69 -24.73
C SER A 414 8.22 -12.13 -24.79
N LYS A 415 8.93 -12.98 -25.53
CA LYS A 415 8.63 -14.43 -25.55
C LYS A 415 8.73 -15.06 -24.15
N PHE A 416 9.64 -14.55 -23.32
CA PHE A 416 9.82 -15.02 -21.95
C PHE A 416 8.58 -14.72 -21.11
N GLU A 417 8.08 -13.49 -21.16
CA GLU A 417 6.86 -13.06 -20.46
C GLU A 417 5.61 -13.79 -20.94
N ILE A 418 5.47 -13.99 -22.27
CA ILE A 418 4.35 -14.74 -22.85
C ILE A 418 4.36 -16.19 -22.39
N ASN A 419 5.52 -16.85 -22.39
CA ASN A 419 5.63 -18.23 -21.92
C ASN A 419 5.30 -18.34 -20.42
N ALA A 420 5.88 -17.47 -19.59
CA ALA A 420 5.59 -17.43 -18.17
C ALA A 420 4.10 -17.18 -17.87
N LEU A 421 3.46 -16.29 -18.63
CA LEU A 421 2.02 -16.03 -18.53
C LEU A 421 1.18 -17.28 -18.86
N ASN A 422 1.53 -17.98 -19.95
CA ASN A 422 0.82 -19.20 -20.36
C ASN A 422 0.96 -20.31 -19.31
N ASP A 423 2.17 -20.52 -18.79
CA ASP A 423 2.45 -21.51 -17.74
C ASP A 423 1.67 -21.16 -16.46
N ALA A 424 1.65 -19.87 -16.09
CA ALA A 424 0.91 -19.41 -14.92
C ALA A 424 -0.61 -19.58 -15.08
N LYS A 425 -1.16 -19.26 -16.25
CA LYS A 425 -2.58 -19.47 -16.54
C LYS A 425 -2.96 -20.96 -16.49
N ALA A 426 -2.12 -21.84 -17.04
CA ALA A 426 -2.33 -23.28 -16.97
C ALA A 426 -2.30 -23.80 -15.53
N ALA A 427 -1.39 -23.28 -14.69
CA ALA A 427 -1.35 -23.62 -13.27
C ALA A 427 -2.62 -23.18 -12.52
N LEU A 428 -3.08 -21.94 -12.77
CA LEU A 428 -4.33 -21.41 -12.18
C LEU A 428 -5.56 -22.21 -12.60
N ASP A 429 -5.65 -22.59 -13.88
CA ASP A 429 -6.77 -23.37 -14.42
C ASP A 429 -6.80 -24.81 -13.88
N ALA A 430 -5.65 -25.35 -13.50
CA ALA A 430 -5.54 -26.68 -12.90
C ALA A 430 -5.86 -26.70 -11.39
N MET A 431 -5.90 -25.54 -10.73
CA MET A 431 -6.24 -25.46 -9.30
C MET A 431 -7.73 -25.83 -9.08
N THR A 432 -8.01 -26.50 -7.97
CA THR A 432 -9.40 -26.81 -7.54
C THR A 432 -10.20 -25.53 -7.27
N ASP A 433 -11.53 -25.59 -7.33
CA ASP A 433 -12.41 -24.52 -6.81
C ASP A 433 -12.79 -24.74 -5.34
N GLU A 434 -12.52 -25.94 -4.80
CA GLU A 434 -12.82 -26.30 -3.41
C GLU A 434 -11.73 -25.76 -2.45
N GLU A 435 -12.07 -24.69 -1.73
CA GLU A 435 -11.16 -24.02 -0.77
C GLU A 435 -10.55 -24.99 0.23
N SER A 436 -11.35 -25.87 0.85
CA SER A 436 -10.85 -26.81 1.86
C SER A 436 -9.77 -27.74 1.32
N THR A 437 -9.91 -28.17 0.06
CA THR A 437 -8.92 -29.02 -0.61
C THR A 437 -7.66 -28.22 -0.90
N PHE A 438 -7.80 -27.03 -1.50
CA PHE A 438 -6.64 -26.18 -1.79
C PHE A 438 -5.84 -25.83 -0.54
N MET A 439 -6.53 -25.45 0.54
CA MET A 439 -5.89 -25.08 1.81
C MET A 439 -5.19 -26.27 2.46
N SER A 440 -5.82 -27.46 2.47
CA SER A 440 -5.22 -28.68 3.01
C SER A 440 -3.96 -29.09 2.23
N ASP A 441 -4.06 -29.16 0.90
CA ASP A 441 -2.96 -29.58 0.04
C ASP A 441 -1.78 -28.60 0.11
N SER A 442 -2.07 -27.29 0.14
CA SER A 442 -1.05 -26.23 0.29
C SER A 442 -0.38 -26.29 1.65
N MET A 443 -1.15 -26.49 2.72
CA MET A 443 -0.60 -26.61 4.08
C MET A 443 0.34 -27.82 4.19
N GLU A 444 -0.04 -28.99 3.67
CA GLU A 444 0.82 -30.18 3.65
C GLU A 444 2.10 -29.93 2.84
N LYS A 445 1.97 -29.39 1.62
CA LYS A 445 3.10 -29.10 0.74
C LYS A 445 4.07 -28.10 1.36
N TYR A 446 3.61 -26.92 1.75
CA TYR A 446 4.52 -25.86 2.21
C TYR A 446 5.08 -26.12 3.60
N LYS A 447 4.40 -26.91 4.44
CA LYS A 447 5.00 -27.41 5.69
C LYS A 447 6.17 -28.37 5.43
N ALA A 448 6.11 -29.15 4.35
CA ALA A 448 7.21 -30.03 3.95
C ALA A 448 8.34 -29.28 3.21
N GLU A 449 8.01 -28.28 2.40
CA GLU A 449 8.97 -27.59 1.53
C GLU A 449 9.62 -26.34 2.15
N VAL A 450 8.92 -25.65 3.06
CA VAL A 450 9.36 -24.38 3.66
C VAL A 450 9.68 -24.61 5.13
N ALA A 451 10.96 -24.87 5.43
CA ALA A 451 11.42 -25.23 6.78
C ALA A 451 11.12 -24.18 7.87
N VAL A 452 10.91 -22.92 7.48
CA VAL A 452 10.59 -21.79 8.38
C VAL A 452 9.08 -21.56 8.54
N PHE A 453 8.23 -22.24 7.77
CA PHE A 453 6.78 -22.09 7.85
C PHE A 453 6.22 -22.73 9.12
N ARG A 454 5.45 -21.96 9.90
CA ARG A 454 4.84 -22.36 11.18
C ARG A 454 3.33 -22.13 11.14
N PRO A 455 2.55 -23.00 10.46
CA PRO A 455 1.14 -22.78 10.21
C PRO A 455 0.30 -22.64 11.49
N GLU A 456 0.55 -23.48 12.48
CA GLU A 456 -0.20 -23.51 13.73
C GLU A 456 0.07 -22.26 14.59
N ASP A 457 1.33 -21.84 14.65
CA ASP A 457 1.77 -20.72 15.48
C ASP A 457 1.36 -19.37 14.90
N ASN A 458 1.36 -19.23 13.56
CA ASN A 458 1.15 -17.93 12.90
C ASN A 458 -0.27 -17.70 12.37
N TYR A 459 -1.01 -18.76 12.02
CA TYR A 459 -2.32 -18.64 11.34
C TYR A 459 -3.45 -19.38 12.03
N LYS A 460 -3.18 -20.03 13.18
CA LYS A 460 -4.15 -20.80 13.98
C LYS A 460 -4.85 -21.92 13.18
N PHE A 461 -4.14 -22.54 12.24
CA PHE A 461 -4.62 -23.73 11.54
C PHE A 461 -4.78 -24.94 12.46
#